data_AF-A0A1E5HG17-F1
#
_entry.id   AF-A0A1E5HG17-F1
#
_cell.length_a   1.000
_cell.length_b   1.000
_cell.length_c   1.000
_cell.angle_alpha   90.00
_cell.angle_beta   90.00
_cell.angle_gamma   90.00
#
_symmetry.space_group_name_H-M   'P 1'
#
loop_
_entity.id
_entity.type
_entity.pdbx_description
1 polymer ?
#
loop_
_entity_poly.entity_id
_entity_poly.type
_entity_poly.pdbx_seq_one_letter_code
_entity_poly.pdbx_strand_id
1 'polypeptide(L)'
;MDFQKVKNQLTMFTPQKFLTAVLTNEQDEDSSIIFSQQLEKQFEQNIQYLASEETISSEDVATWKKSEFLVIAQTIDGDYIAGTIHQTLVIPASLYKTDIEVFDLKLPDFFIEYTNNTLNSALLPK
;
A
#
# COMPACT_ATOMS: atom_id res chain seq x y z
N MET A 1 -8.92 -13.71 1.86
CA MET A 1 -8.01 -13.84 0.68
C MET A 1 -6.74 -14.60 1.05
N ASP A 2 -6.21 -15.45 0.16
CA ASP A 2 -4.95 -16.19 0.37
C ASP A 2 -3.78 -15.52 -0.36
N PHE A 3 -2.95 -14.77 0.38
CA PHE A 3 -1.80 -14.07 -0.17
C PHE A 3 -0.62 -14.99 -0.52
N GLN A 4 -0.53 -16.21 0.04
CA GLN A 4 0.47 -17.19 -0.41
C GLN A 4 0.15 -17.67 -1.82
N LYS A 5 -1.13 -17.91 -2.12
CA LYS A 5 -1.58 -18.22 -3.48
C LYS A 5 -1.26 -17.09 -4.46
N VAL A 6 -1.55 -15.84 -4.08
CA VAL A 6 -1.20 -14.66 -4.90
C VAL A 6 0.31 -14.59 -5.14
N LYS A 7 1.13 -14.78 -4.10
CA LYS A 7 2.59 -14.78 -4.20
C LYS A 7 3.10 -15.80 -5.23
N ASN A 8 2.53 -17.01 -5.22
CA ASN A 8 2.90 -18.09 -6.15
C ASN A 8 2.49 -17.83 -7.62
N GLN A 9 1.53 -16.92 -7.87
CA GLN A 9 1.14 -16.52 -9.23
C GLN A 9 2.08 -15.47 -9.82
N LEU A 10 2.90 -14.81 -9.00
CA LEU A 10 3.76 -13.72 -9.43
C LEU A 10 5.10 -14.24 -9.96
N THR A 11 5.40 -13.89 -11.20
CA THR A 11 6.74 -14.07 -11.79
C THR A 11 7.68 -12.92 -11.46
N MET A 12 7.13 -11.76 -11.11
CA MET A 12 7.83 -10.56 -10.67
C MET A 12 7.05 -9.88 -9.55
N PHE A 13 7.79 -9.31 -8.59
CA PHE A 13 7.22 -8.69 -7.39
C PHE A 13 7.09 -7.17 -7.53
N THR A 14 6.53 -6.71 -8.64
CA THR A 14 6.24 -5.28 -8.80
C THR A 14 4.86 -4.95 -8.24
N PRO A 15 4.65 -3.74 -7.69
CA PRO A 15 3.36 -3.33 -7.14
C PRO A 15 2.20 -3.47 -8.12
N GLN A 16 2.40 -3.11 -9.38
CA GLN A 16 1.37 -3.24 -10.42
C GLN A 16 0.97 -4.71 -10.66
N LYS A 17 1.93 -5.64 -10.68
CA LYS A 17 1.66 -7.07 -10.88
C LYS A 17 0.94 -7.66 -9.68
N PHE A 18 1.34 -7.28 -8.47
CA PHE A 18 0.66 -7.67 -7.25
C PHE A 18 -0.79 -7.20 -7.24
N LEU A 19 -1.04 -5.90 -7.46
CA LEU A 19 -2.40 -5.35 -7.49
C LEU A 19 -3.28 -6.04 -8.53
N THR A 20 -2.74 -6.29 -9.73
CA THR A 20 -3.46 -7.02 -10.78
C THR A 20 -3.83 -8.43 -10.32
N ALA A 21 -2.89 -9.16 -9.73
CA ALA A 21 -3.16 -10.51 -9.23
C ALA A 21 -4.23 -10.50 -8.13
N VAL A 22 -4.14 -9.58 -7.17
CA VAL A 22 -5.16 -9.43 -6.11
C VAL A 22 -6.54 -9.16 -6.67
N LEU A 23 -6.68 -8.23 -7.62
CA LEU A 23 -7.97 -7.87 -8.22
C LEU A 23 -8.58 -8.98 -9.10
N THR A 24 -7.78 -9.93 -9.57
CA THR A 24 -8.25 -11.10 -10.33
C THR A 24 -8.65 -12.29 -9.45
N ASN A 25 -8.30 -12.26 -8.16
CA ASN A 25 -8.72 -13.27 -7.20
C ASN A 25 -9.96 -12.78 -6.44
N GLU A 26 -10.67 -13.72 -5.80
CA GLU A 26 -11.83 -13.40 -4.97
C GLU A 26 -11.40 -12.56 -3.76
N GLN A 27 -12.07 -11.42 -3.59
CA GLN A 27 -11.86 -10.50 -2.48
C GLN A 27 -12.89 -10.79 -1.39
N ASP A 28 -12.47 -10.63 -0.15
CA ASP A 28 -13.35 -10.78 1.01
C ASP A 28 -14.13 -9.48 1.19
N GLU A 29 -15.46 -9.53 1.15
CA GLU A 29 -16.32 -8.34 1.27
C GLU A 29 -16.19 -7.67 2.65
N ASP A 30 -15.82 -8.44 3.67
CA ASP A 30 -15.62 -7.96 5.05
C ASP A 30 -14.15 -7.53 5.32
N SER A 31 -13.32 -7.44 4.29
CA SER A 31 -11.91 -7.03 4.43
C SER A 31 -11.79 -5.57 4.91
N SER A 32 -10.99 -5.35 5.94
CA SER A 32 -10.60 -4.00 6.41
C SER A 32 -9.70 -3.25 5.43
N ILE A 33 -9.25 -3.92 4.36
CA ILE A 33 -8.37 -3.40 3.31
C ILE A 33 -9.07 -3.50 1.96
N ILE A 34 -9.16 -2.36 1.28
CA ILE A 34 -9.82 -2.17 -0.01
C ILE A 34 -8.75 -1.97 -1.08
N PHE A 35 -8.63 -2.91 -2.02
CA PHE A 35 -7.68 -2.81 -3.14
C PHE A 35 -8.33 -2.12 -4.35
N SER A 36 -7.62 -1.19 -4.98
CA SER A 36 -8.15 -0.50 -6.17
C SER A 36 -7.05 0.17 -6.99
N GLN A 37 -7.22 0.17 -8.32
CA GLN A 37 -6.34 0.89 -9.27
C GLN A 37 -6.57 2.41 -9.27
N GLN A 38 -7.68 2.88 -8.68
CA GLN A 38 -8.03 4.30 -8.70
C GLN A 38 -7.39 5.09 -7.54
N LEU A 39 -6.85 4.38 -6.54
CA LEU A 39 -6.33 4.99 -5.31
C LEU A 39 -5.12 5.88 -5.56
N GLU A 40 -4.26 5.54 -6.52
CA GLU A 40 -3.09 6.38 -6.85
C GLU A 40 -3.52 7.80 -7.26
N LYS A 41 -4.55 7.92 -8.10
CA LYS A 41 -5.07 9.23 -8.52
C LYS A 41 -5.66 10.01 -7.35
N GLN A 42 -6.41 9.34 -6.47
CA GLN A 42 -6.96 9.97 -5.27
C GLN A 42 -5.85 10.43 -4.32
N PHE A 43 -4.82 9.61 -4.14
CA PHE A 43 -3.66 9.93 -3.32
C PHE A 43 -2.91 11.17 -3.84
N GLU A 44 -2.66 11.25 -5.15
CA GLU A 44 -2.03 12.43 -5.76
C GLU A 44 -2.86 13.72 -5.59
N GLN A 45 -4.19 13.62 -5.65
CA GLN A 45 -5.08 14.74 -5.37
C GLN A 45 -5.00 15.18 -3.90
N ASN A 46 -4.96 14.22 -2.98
CA ASN A 46 -4.88 14.50 -1.54
C ASN A 46 -3.54 15.11 -1.14
N ILE A 47 -2.44 14.70 -1.78
CA ILE A 47 -1.12 15.35 -1.61
C ILE A 47 -1.20 16.84 -1.94
N GLN A 48 -1.87 17.20 -3.04
CA GLN A 48 -2.01 18.60 -3.43
C GLN A 48 -2.90 19.38 -2.46
N TYR A 49 -3.97 18.75 -1.97
CA TYR A 49 -4.93 19.38 -1.07
C TYR A 49 -4.38 19.61 0.34
N LEU A 50 -3.61 18.66 0.88
CA LEU A 50 -3.05 18.70 2.23
C LEU A 50 -1.62 19.23 2.27
N ALA A 51 -1.14 19.83 1.17
CA ALA A 51 0.24 20.24 1.01
C ALA A 51 0.72 21.17 2.14
N SER A 52 1.74 20.72 2.86
CA SER A 52 2.49 21.45 3.87
C SER A 52 3.93 20.93 3.92
N GLU A 53 4.81 21.58 4.68
CA GLU A 53 6.20 21.13 4.87
C GLU A 53 6.29 19.78 5.57
N GLU A 54 5.31 19.46 6.42
CA GLU A 54 5.28 18.25 7.25
C GLU A 54 4.62 17.05 6.55
N THR A 55 3.88 17.30 5.46
CA THR A 55 3.16 16.27 4.69
C THR A 55 3.90 15.85 3.43
N ILE A 56 3.62 14.64 2.93
CA ILE A 56 4.15 14.13 1.66
C ILE A 56 3.94 15.15 0.54
N SER A 57 4.98 15.39 -0.25
CA SER A 57 4.95 16.25 -1.42
C SER A 57 4.96 15.45 -2.72
N SER A 58 4.63 16.12 -3.83
CA SER A 58 4.77 15.53 -5.17
C SER A 58 6.21 15.12 -5.51
N GLU A 59 7.21 15.79 -4.92
CA GLU A 59 8.63 15.47 -5.11
C GLU A 59 9.03 14.18 -4.39
N ASP A 60 8.48 13.95 -3.20
CA ASP A 60 8.65 12.70 -2.45
C ASP A 60 8.10 11.52 -3.27
N VAL A 61 6.88 11.67 -3.80
CA VAL A 61 6.26 10.65 -4.66
C VAL A 61 7.06 10.44 -5.95
N ALA A 62 7.53 11.51 -6.59
CA ALA A 62 8.37 11.39 -7.79
C ALA A 62 9.66 10.61 -7.52
N THR A 63 10.21 10.72 -6.30
CA THR A 63 11.36 9.93 -5.86
C THR A 63 10.97 8.46 -5.68
N TRP A 64 9.86 8.16 -5.02
CA TRP A 64 9.41 6.78 -4.85
C TRP A 64 9.02 6.11 -6.17
N LYS A 65 8.48 6.85 -7.13
CA LYS A 65 8.16 6.33 -8.48
C LYS A 65 9.38 5.82 -9.24
N LYS A 66 10.60 6.26 -8.89
CA LYS A 66 11.84 5.67 -9.43
C LYS A 66 12.04 4.20 -9.02
N SER A 67 11.37 3.76 -7.96
CA SER A 67 11.34 2.37 -7.46
C SER A 67 9.98 1.69 -7.71
N GLU A 68 9.27 2.12 -8.75
CA GLU A 68 7.93 1.64 -9.13
C GLU A 68 6.89 1.77 -8.01
N PHE A 69 6.94 2.87 -7.24
CA PHE A 69 5.92 3.17 -6.25
C PHE A 69 4.52 3.15 -6.85
N LEU A 70 3.60 2.49 -6.13
CA LEU A 70 2.19 2.46 -6.45
C LEU A 70 1.36 2.34 -5.17
N VAL A 71 0.31 3.15 -5.06
CA VAL A 71 -0.74 2.96 -4.04
C VAL A 71 -1.67 1.86 -4.52
N ILE A 72 -1.78 0.79 -3.73
CA ILE A 72 -2.48 -0.43 -4.14
C ILE A 72 -3.76 -0.69 -3.34
N ALA A 73 -3.84 -0.16 -2.12
CA ALA A 73 -4.96 -0.38 -1.23
C ALA A 73 -5.14 0.77 -0.24
N GLN A 74 -6.30 0.79 0.41
CA GLN A 74 -6.66 1.73 1.46
C GLN A 74 -7.38 0.99 2.59
N THR A 75 -7.16 1.39 3.84
CA THR A 75 -7.97 0.92 4.98
C THR A 75 -9.33 1.61 4.99
N ILE A 76 -10.28 1.08 5.77
CA ILE A 76 -11.59 1.72 5.97
C ILE A 76 -11.44 3.13 6.58
N ASP A 77 -10.43 3.33 7.41
CA ASP A 77 -10.12 4.63 8.05
C ASP A 77 -9.44 5.63 7.10
N GLY A 78 -9.07 5.19 5.90
CA GLY A 78 -8.55 6.03 4.83
C GLY A 78 -7.02 6.01 4.68
N ASP A 79 -6.31 5.22 5.47
CA ASP A 79 -4.86 5.09 5.36
C ASP A 79 -4.47 4.31 4.12
N TYR A 80 -3.44 4.76 3.42
CA TYR A 80 -3.00 4.18 2.17
C TYR A 80 -1.96 3.10 2.41
N ILE A 81 -2.04 2.04 1.61
CA ILE A 81 -0.98 1.03 1.51
C ILE A 81 -0.39 1.15 0.12
N ALA A 82 0.91 1.41 0.08
CA ALA A 82 1.68 1.54 -1.15
C ALA A 82 2.86 0.59 -1.14
N GLY A 83 3.30 0.18 -2.31
CA GLY A 83 4.48 -0.67 -2.46
C GLY A 83 5.47 -0.07 -3.44
N THR A 84 6.72 -0.48 -3.29
CA THR A 84 7.79 -0.37 -4.29
C THR A 84 8.26 -1.78 -4.62
N ILE A 85 9.28 -1.92 -5.50
CA ILE A 85 9.92 -3.22 -5.75
C ILE A 85 10.69 -3.80 -4.54
N HIS A 86 10.96 -2.98 -3.51
CA HIS A 86 11.79 -3.34 -2.36
C HIS A 86 11.03 -3.40 -1.04
N GLN A 87 10.10 -2.48 -0.83
CA GLN A 87 9.48 -2.21 0.47
C GLN A 87 7.99 -1.85 0.33
N THR A 88 7.26 -1.98 1.43
CA THR A 88 5.86 -1.60 1.58
C THR A 88 5.76 -0.41 2.54
N LEU A 89 4.88 0.53 2.23
CA LEU A 89 4.62 1.72 3.01
C LEU A 89 3.15 1.71 3.45
N VAL A 90 2.92 1.98 4.74
CA VAL A 90 1.60 2.33 5.26
C VAL A 90 1.62 3.83 5.55
N ILE A 91 0.81 4.57 4.81
CA ILE A 91 0.82 6.03 4.78
C ILE A 91 -0.49 6.50 5.40
N PRO A 92 -0.46 7.31 6.47
CA PRO A 92 -1.69 7.76 7.11
C PRO A 92 -2.49 8.68 6.19
N ALA A 93 -3.80 8.72 6.36
CA ALA A 93 -4.71 9.58 5.58
C ALA A 93 -4.36 11.08 5.68
N SER A 94 -3.71 11.49 6.79
CA SER A 94 -3.21 12.84 7.04
C SER A 94 -1.98 13.21 6.21
N LEU A 95 -1.30 12.22 5.62
CA LEU A 95 -0.08 12.36 4.83
C LEU A 95 1.14 12.91 5.59
N TYR A 96 1.14 12.92 6.92
CA TYR A 96 2.31 13.32 7.71
C TYR A 96 3.49 12.38 7.50
N LYS A 97 4.65 12.93 7.13
CA LYS A 97 5.85 12.12 6.80
C LYS A 97 6.38 11.32 7.97
N THR A 98 6.26 11.85 9.19
CA THR A 98 6.76 11.23 10.43
C THR A 98 6.01 9.97 10.82
N ASP A 99 4.77 9.86 10.34
CA ASP A 99 3.83 8.83 10.75
C ASP A 99 3.76 7.69 9.72
N ILE A 100 4.50 7.80 8.61
CA ILE A 100 4.59 6.74 7.60
C ILE A 100 5.36 5.57 8.18
N GLU A 101 4.76 4.39 8.12
CA GLU A 101 5.42 3.14 8.45
C GLU A 101 6.03 2.53 7.19
N VAL A 102 7.32 2.17 7.27
CA VAL A 102 8.04 1.54 6.17
C VAL A 102 8.48 0.15 6.61
N PHE A 103 8.13 -0.83 5.79
CA PHE A 103 8.44 -2.24 6.03
C PHE A 103 9.35 -2.73 4.91
N ASP A 104 10.49 -3.33 5.26
CA ASP A 104 11.43 -3.99 4.34
C ASP A 104 10.87 -5.33 3.80
N LEU A 105 9.60 -5.32 3.43
CA LEU A 105 8.83 -6.44 2.90
C LEU A 105 8.20 -6.03 1.58
N LYS A 106 8.24 -6.93 0.61
CA LYS A 106 7.45 -6.78 -0.62
C LYS A 106 5.98 -7.02 -0.30
N LEU A 107 5.11 -6.44 -1.11
CA LEU A 107 3.66 -6.50 -0.90
C LEU A 107 3.11 -7.91 -0.57
N PRO A 108 3.45 -9.01 -1.28
CA PRO A 108 2.93 -10.32 -0.90
C PRO A 108 3.36 -10.75 0.50
N ASP A 109 4.63 -10.56 0.84
CA ASP A 109 5.18 -10.93 2.15
C ASP A 109 4.57 -10.09 3.27
N PHE A 110 4.43 -8.79 3.03
CA PHE A 110 3.74 -7.87 3.91
C PHE A 110 2.31 -8.32 4.24
N PHE A 111 1.51 -8.65 3.23
CA PHE A 111 0.13 -9.10 3.46
C PHE A 111 0.04 -10.50 4.06
N ILE A 112 1.01 -11.38 3.78
CA ILE A 112 1.11 -12.68 4.47
C ILE A 112 1.33 -12.44 5.97
N GLU A 113 2.28 -11.59 6.34
CA GLU A 113 2.53 -11.26 7.75
C GLU A 113 1.36 -10.53 8.41
N TYR A 114 0.70 -9.63 7.69
CA TYR A 114 -0.51 -8.96 8.15
C TYR A 114 -1.63 -9.96 8.48
N THR A 115 -1.97 -10.84 7.54
CA THR A 115 -3.03 -11.87 7.75
C THR A 115 -2.67 -12.90 8.82
N ASN A 116 -1.39 -13.12 9.08
CA ASN A 116 -0.91 -14.00 10.15
C ASN A 116 -0.81 -13.30 11.52
N ASN A 117 -1.17 -12.02 11.62
CA ASN A 117 -1.02 -11.20 12.83
C ASN A 117 0.43 -11.12 13.35
N THR A 118 1.41 -11.23 12.46
CA THR A 118 2.85 -11.13 12.80
C THR A 118 3.44 -9.77 12.44
N LEU A 119 2.75 -9.01 11.59
CA LEU A 119 3.13 -7.64 11.25
C LEU A 119 2.86 -6.70 12.43
N ASN A 120 3.86 -5.93 12.84
CA ASN A 120 3.70 -4.91 13.88
C ASN A 120 3.49 -3.54 13.23
N SER A 121 2.22 -3.15 13.07
CA SER A 121 1.79 -1.83 12.57
C SER A 121 0.94 -1.13 13.62
N ALA A 122 1.11 0.18 13.78
CA ALA A 122 0.28 1.04 14.59
C ALA A 122 -0.88 1.66 13.80
N LEU A 123 -0.76 1.74 12.47
CA LEU A 123 -1.80 2.28 11.58
C LEU A 123 -2.80 1.23 11.09
N LEU A 124 -2.37 -0.01 10.86
CA LEU A 124 -3.27 -1.03 10.34
C LEU A 124 -4.20 -1.61 11.41
N PRO A 125 -5.46 -1.89 11.06
CA PRO A 125 -6.40 -2.57 11.95
C PRO A 125 -5.93 -4.00 12.26
N LYS A 126 -6.29 -4.49 13.45
CA LYS A 126 -5.97 -5.84 13.95
C LYS A 126 -7.13 -6.81 13.79
#